data_AF-A0A2X3HA84-F1
#
_entry.id   AF-A0A2X3HA84-F1
#
_cell.length_a   1.000
_cell.length_b   1.000
_cell.length_c   1.000
_cell.angle_alpha   90.00
_cell.angle_beta   90.00
_cell.angle_gamma   90.00
#
_symmetry.space_group_name_H-M   'P 1'
#
loop_
_entity.id
_entity.type
_entity.pdbx_description
1 polymer ?
#
loop_
_entity_poly.entity_id
_entity_poly.type
_entity_poly.pdbx_seq_one_letter_code
_entity_poly.pdbx_strand_id
1 'polypeptide(L)'
;MRAWIRAKLILTVSDFSRSEIIRLFNYPADRIVTTKLACSSDYIPRSPAECLPVLQKYQLAWQGYALYIGTMEPRKNIRGLLQAYQLLPMETRMRYPLILSGYRGWEDDVLWQLVERGTREGWIRYLGYVP
;
A
#
# COMPACT_ATOMS: atom_id res chain seq x y z
N MET A 1 24.73 13.23 14.65
CA MET A 1 25.85 12.64 13.88
C MET A 1 25.31 12.20 12.51
N ARG A 2 25.83 12.72 11.38
CA ARG A 2 25.35 12.39 10.03
C ARG A 2 25.97 11.06 9.54
N ALA A 3 25.33 9.93 9.84
CA ALA A 3 25.85 8.58 9.57
C ALA A 3 26.32 8.36 8.11
N TRP A 4 25.65 8.98 7.14
CA TRP A 4 25.96 8.86 5.71
C TRP A 4 27.32 9.45 5.29
N ILE A 5 27.85 10.45 6.02
CA ILE A 5 29.16 11.07 5.72
C ILE A 5 30.32 10.10 6.00
N ARG A 6 30.12 9.14 6.92
CA ARG A 6 31.13 8.13 7.29
C ARG A 6 30.91 6.78 6.59
N ALA A 7 29.80 6.63 5.86
CA ALA A 7 29.51 5.39 5.16
C ALA A 7 30.55 5.15 4.05
N LYS A 8 31.06 3.92 3.96
CA LYS A 8 31.93 3.51 2.84
C LYS A 8 31.14 3.26 1.56
N LEU A 9 29.89 2.83 1.73
CA LEU A 9 28.96 2.50 0.66
C LEU A 9 27.55 2.81 1.14
N ILE A 10 26.72 3.37 0.26
CA ILE A 10 25.29 3.56 0.48
C ILE A 10 24.55 2.56 -0.42
N LEU A 11 23.67 1.76 0.19
CA LEU A 11 22.75 0.90 -0.53
C LEU A 11 21.40 1.61 -0.64
N THR A 12 20.82 1.61 -1.83
CA THR A 12 19.49 2.20 -2.09
C THR A 12 18.58 1.17 -2.74
N VAL A 13 17.28 1.28 -2.49
CA VAL A 13 16.29 0.33 -3.04
C VAL A 13 15.83 0.66 -4.46
N SER A 14 16.20 1.83 -4.98
CA SER A 14 15.78 2.31 -6.30
C SER A 14 16.79 3.28 -6.91
N ASP A 15 16.82 3.32 -8.25
CA ASP A 15 17.62 4.27 -9.02
C ASP A 15 17.17 5.73 -8.81
N PHE A 16 15.90 5.92 -8.47
CA PHE A 16 15.36 7.22 -8.06
C PHE A 16 16.04 7.72 -6.78
N SER A 17 16.06 6.89 -5.72
CA SER A 17 16.72 7.25 -4.46
C SER A 17 18.22 7.51 -4.65
N ARG A 18 18.90 6.69 -5.47
CA ARG A 18 20.31 6.92 -5.83
C ARG A 18 20.51 8.29 -6.48
N SER A 19 19.69 8.63 -7.47
CA SER A 19 19.78 9.89 -8.20
C SER A 19 19.51 11.09 -7.30
N GLU A 20 18.52 10.99 -6.41
CA GLU A 20 18.22 12.05 -5.45
C GLU A 20 19.35 12.26 -4.45
N ILE A 21 20.02 11.20 -4.00
CA ILE A 21 21.15 11.35 -3.07
C ILE A 21 22.32 12.07 -3.76
N ILE A 22 22.63 11.72 -5.01
CA ILE A 22 23.67 12.40 -5.80
C ILE A 22 23.29 13.88 -5.98
N ARG A 23 22.06 14.17 -6.39
CA ARG A 23 21.59 15.52 -6.70
C ARG A 23 21.52 16.42 -5.47
N LEU A 24 20.97 15.93 -4.37
CA LEU A 24 20.69 16.73 -3.17
C LEU A 24 21.89 16.87 -2.24
N PHE A 25 22.77 15.86 -2.21
CA PHE A 25 23.87 15.80 -1.25
C PHE A 25 25.26 15.80 -1.90
N ASN A 26 25.32 15.86 -3.24
CA ASN A 26 26.57 15.79 -4.00
C ASN A 26 27.46 14.61 -3.58
N TYR A 27 26.83 13.47 -3.28
CA TYR A 27 27.53 12.28 -2.80
C TYR A 27 28.16 11.51 -3.98
N PRO A 28 29.36 10.93 -3.83
CA PRO A 28 30.04 10.21 -4.93
C PRO A 28 29.19 9.06 -5.48
N ALA A 29 28.92 9.08 -6.79
CA ALA A 29 28.02 8.14 -7.45
C ALA A 29 28.56 6.70 -7.46
N ASP A 30 29.88 6.53 -7.43
CA ASP A 30 30.61 5.26 -7.32
C ASP A 30 30.48 4.63 -5.92
N ARG A 31 30.03 5.40 -4.92
CA ARG A 31 29.78 4.93 -3.54
C ARG A 31 28.30 4.70 -3.24
N ILE A 32 27.44 4.71 -4.26
CA ILE A 32 26.02 4.40 -4.12
C ILE A 32 25.64 3.27 -5.07
N VAL A 33 25.18 2.16 -4.52
CA VAL A 33 24.72 1.00 -5.27
C VAL A 33 23.21 0.85 -5.10
N THR A 34 22.51 0.66 -6.23
CA THR A 34 21.08 0.32 -6.22
C THR A 34 20.94 -1.19 -6.04
N THR A 35 20.33 -1.61 -4.94
CA THR A 35 19.91 -2.98 -4.67
C THR A 35 18.40 -3.07 -4.83
N LYS A 36 17.92 -3.38 -6.04
CA LYS A 36 16.48 -3.48 -6.33
C LYS A 36 15.87 -4.57 -5.46
N LEU A 37 14.74 -4.25 -4.81
CA LEU A 37 14.00 -5.21 -4.01
C LEU A 37 13.27 -6.19 -4.94
N ALA A 38 13.25 -7.46 -4.53
CA ALA A 38 12.39 -8.48 -5.12
C ALA A 38 11.37 -8.94 -4.07
N CYS A 39 10.23 -9.45 -4.53
CA CYS A 39 9.31 -10.17 -3.66
C CYS A 39 9.80 -11.61 -3.41
N SER A 40 9.30 -12.25 -2.35
CA SER A 40 9.53 -13.69 -2.13
C SER A 40 9.00 -14.51 -3.31
N SER A 41 9.55 -15.71 -3.52
CA SER A 41 8.99 -16.69 -4.47
C SER A 41 7.57 -17.13 -4.13
N ASP A 42 7.08 -16.83 -2.92
CA ASP A 42 5.70 -17.12 -2.50
C ASP A 42 4.66 -16.24 -3.20
N TYR A 43 5.07 -15.10 -3.77
CA TYR A 43 4.20 -14.16 -4.48
C TYR A 43 3.95 -14.62 -5.92
N ILE A 44 3.12 -15.64 -6.07
CA ILE A 44 2.66 -16.17 -7.35
C ILE A 44 1.13 -16.04 -7.49
N PRO A 45 0.61 -15.93 -8.72
CA PRO A 45 -0.83 -16.05 -8.97
C PRO A 45 -1.36 -17.39 -8.44
N ARG A 46 -2.51 -17.34 -7.78
CA ARG A 46 -3.20 -18.52 -7.25
C ARG A 46 -4.48 -18.78 -8.03
N SER A 47 -4.89 -20.03 -8.10
CA SER A 47 -6.18 -20.42 -8.67
C SER A 47 -7.35 -19.99 -7.77
N PRO A 48 -8.58 -19.86 -8.31
CA PRO A 48 -9.76 -19.57 -7.51
C PRO A 48 -9.98 -20.59 -6.39
N ALA A 49 -9.69 -21.87 -6.65
CA ALA A 49 -9.83 -22.96 -5.68
C ALA A 49 -8.84 -22.81 -4.51
N GLU A 50 -7.59 -22.45 -4.78
CA GLU A 50 -6.59 -22.18 -3.73
C GLU A 50 -6.96 -20.96 -2.88
N CYS A 51 -7.60 -19.94 -3.48
CA CYS A 51 -8.03 -18.75 -2.76
C CYS A 51 -9.34 -18.92 -1.99
N LEU A 52 -10.14 -19.96 -2.28
CA LEU A 52 -11.47 -20.13 -1.69
C LEU A 52 -11.48 -20.08 -0.16
N PRO A 53 -10.55 -20.74 0.58
CA PRO A 53 -10.56 -20.70 2.04
C PRO A 53 -10.36 -19.29 2.61
N VAL A 54 -9.43 -18.51 2.04
CA VAL A 54 -9.15 -17.14 2.51
C VAL A 54 -10.29 -16.19 2.12
N LEU A 55 -10.85 -16.36 0.92
CA LEU A 55 -12.00 -15.57 0.47
C LEU A 55 -13.22 -15.81 1.37
N GLN A 56 -13.51 -17.06 1.73
CA GLN A 56 -14.60 -17.40 2.65
C GLN A 56 -14.36 -16.81 4.04
N LYS A 57 -13.15 -16.94 4.58
CA LYS A 57 -12.76 -16.37 5.88
C LYS A 57 -13.05 -14.87 5.96
N TYR A 58 -12.78 -14.14 4.88
CA TYR A 58 -12.99 -12.69 4.82
C TYR A 58 -14.29 -12.28 4.10
N GLN A 59 -15.16 -13.24 3.75
CA GLN A 59 -16.42 -13.01 3.02
C GLN A 59 -16.21 -12.17 1.76
N LEU A 60 -15.23 -12.54 0.94
CA LEU A 60 -14.87 -11.88 -0.31
C LEU A 60 -15.24 -12.74 -1.51
N ALA A 61 -15.60 -12.11 -2.62
CA ALA A 61 -15.84 -12.78 -3.89
C ALA A 61 -14.54 -12.80 -4.72
N TRP A 62 -14.30 -13.91 -5.44
CA TRP A 62 -13.19 -14.01 -6.38
C TRP A 62 -13.29 -12.90 -7.44
N GLN A 63 -12.23 -12.11 -7.60
CA GLN A 63 -12.17 -10.93 -8.48
C GLN A 63 -13.28 -9.88 -8.24
N GLY A 64 -13.97 -9.94 -7.09
CA GLY A 64 -15.12 -9.08 -6.76
C GLY A 64 -14.79 -7.99 -5.75
N TYR A 65 -13.55 -7.48 -5.75
CA TYR A 65 -13.13 -6.42 -4.84
C TYR A 65 -11.88 -5.69 -5.35
N ALA A 66 -11.70 -4.45 -4.90
CA ALA A 66 -10.42 -3.75 -4.97
C ALA A 66 -9.69 -3.90 -3.63
N LEU A 67 -8.35 -3.88 -3.64
CA LEU A 67 -7.55 -4.12 -2.44
C LEU A 67 -6.48 -3.04 -2.25
N TYR A 68 -6.42 -2.51 -1.04
CA TYR A 68 -5.29 -1.74 -0.54
C TYR A 68 -4.65 -2.51 0.62
N ILE A 69 -3.32 -2.69 0.55
CA ILE A 69 -2.51 -3.28 1.63
C ILE A 69 -1.45 -2.27 2.06
N GLY A 70 -1.43 -1.94 3.34
CA GLY A 70 -0.39 -1.13 3.96
C GLY A 70 -0.87 -0.43 5.23
N THR A 71 0.06 0.08 6.02
CA THR A 71 -0.28 0.94 7.17
C THR A 71 -1.09 2.15 6.71
N MET A 72 -2.15 2.48 7.44
CA MET A 72 -3.04 3.61 7.18
C MET A 72 -2.40 4.90 7.69
N GLU A 73 -1.45 5.45 6.95
CA GLU A 73 -0.67 6.64 7.31
C GLU A 73 -0.67 7.68 6.17
N PRO A 74 -0.62 9.00 6.46
CA PRO A 74 -0.79 10.04 5.46
C PRO A 74 0.15 9.95 4.25
N ARG A 75 1.41 9.54 4.46
CA ARG A 75 2.42 9.41 3.39
C ARG A 75 2.08 8.35 2.32
N LYS A 76 1.13 7.46 2.59
CA LYS A 76 0.64 6.46 1.63
C LYS A 76 -0.52 6.98 0.76
N ASN A 77 -0.99 8.19 1.03
CA ASN A 77 -2.06 8.85 0.27
C ASN A 77 -3.36 8.02 0.17
N ILE A 78 -3.74 7.31 1.24
CA ILE A 78 -5.00 6.55 1.27
C ILE A 78 -6.20 7.49 1.08
N ARG A 79 -6.13 8.72 1.61
CA ARG A 79 -7.17 9.73 1.40
C ARG A 79 -7.41 9.99 -0.09
N GLY A 80 -6.36 10.17 -0.89
CA GLY A 80 -6.47 10.33 -2.33
C GLY A 80 -7.10 9.12 -3.01
N LEU A 81 -6.76 7.90 -2.57
CA LEU A 81 -7.41 6.68 -3.02
C LEU A 81 -8.92 6.69 -2.71
N LEU A 82 -9.32 6.99 -1.47
CA LEU A 82 -10.75 7.00 -1.10
C LEU A 82 -11.52 8.06 -1.87
N GLN A 83 -10.95 9.26 -2.03
CA GLN A 83 -11.54 10.35 -2.81
C GLN A 83 -11.71 9.97 -4.28
N ALA A 84 -10.70 9.35 -4.89
CA ALA A 84 -10.79 8.85 -6.26
C ALA A 84 -11.84 7.73 -6.38
N TYR A 85 -11.90 6.82 -5.41
CA TYR A 85 -12.87 5.73 -5.41
C TYR A 85 -14.31 6.25 -5.35
N GLN A 86 -14.57 7.30 -4.57
CA GLN A 86 -15.89 7.95 -4.47
C GLN A 86 -16.39 8.54 -5.80
N LEU A 87 -15.49 8.86 -6.73
CA LEU A 87 -15.87 9.34 -8.07
C LEU A 87 -16.45 8.23 -8.95
N LEU A 88 -16.27 6.96 -8.58
CA LEU A 88 -16.87 5.84 -9.30
C LEU A 88 -18.39 5.79 -9.03
N PRO A 89 -19.20 5.39 -10.04
CA PRO A 89 -20.62 5.14 -9.85
C PRO A 89 -20.87 4.19 -8.69
N MET A 90 -21.96 4.42 -7.94
CA MET A 90 -22.29 3.59 -6.77
C MET A 90 -22.37 2.11 -7.14
N GLU A 91 -22.96 1.76 -8.28
CA GLU A 91 -23.02 0.39 -8.77
C GLU A 91 -21.64 -0.25 -8.93
N THR A 92 -20.66 0.50 -9.45
CA THR A 92 -19.27 0.01 -9.59
C THR A 92 -18.63 -0.22 -8.22
N ARG A 93 -18.82 0.72 -7.29
CA ARG A 93 -18.30 0.62 -5.92
C ARG A 93 -18.91 -0.54 -5.13
N MET A 94 -20.19 -0.86 -5.37
CA MET A 94 -20.85 -1.99 -4.74
C MET A 94 -20.46 -3.33 -5.37
N ARG A 95 -20.23 -3.36 -6.69
CA ARG A 95 -19.73 -4.55 -7.39
C ARG A 95 -18.29 -4.89 -7.01
N TYR A 96 -17.47 -3.87 -6.77
CA TYR A 96 -16.09 -4.00 -6.32
C TYR A 96 -15.89 -3.14 -5.07
N PRO A 97 -16.26 -3.60 -3.87
CA PRO A 97 -15.95 -2.88 -2.65
C PRO A 97 -14.43 -2.75 -2.47
N LEU A 98 -13.99 -1.63 -1.90
CA LEU A 98 -12.60 -1.40 -1.54
C LEU A 98 -12.30 -2.04 -0.18
N ILE A 99 -11.44 -3.05 -0.20
CA ILE A 99 -10.94 -3.74 0.98
C ILE A 99 -9.66 -3.06 1.44
N LEU A 100 -9.64 -2.64 2.69
CA LEU A 100 -8.50 -1.98 3.32
C LEU A 100 -7.87 -2.95 4.33
N SER A 101 -6.59 -3.30 4.13
CA SER A 101 -5.83 -4.15 5.04
C SER A 101 -4.52 -3.50 5.46
N GLY A 102 -4.17 -3.68 6.74
CA GLY A 102 -3.00 -3.09 7.38
C GLY A 102 -3.33 -2.44 8.72
N TYR A 103 -2.30 -2.01 9.43
CA TYR A 103 -2.45 -1.37 10.75
C TYR A 103 -2.97 0.07 10.61
N ARG A 104 -3.69 0.54 11.64
CA ARG A 104 -3.99 1.97 11.82
C ARG A 104 -2.68 2.71 12.09
N GLY A 105 -2.32 3.63 11.20
CA GLY A 105 -1.18 4.54 11.40
C GLY A 105 -1.57 5.72 12.28
N TRP A 106 -0.72 6.74 12.30
CA TRP A 106 -0.91 7.96 13.07
C TRP A 106 -1.74 9.02 12.32
N GLU A 107 -2.36 9.92 13.10
CA GLU A 107 -2.90 11.23 12.71
C GLU A 107 -3.62 11.32 11.36
N ASP A 108 -4.84 10.78 11.27
CA ASP A 108 -5.71 11.08 10.12
C ASP A 108 -7.20 10.85 10.45
N ASP A 109 -7.79 11.72 11.28
CA ASP A 109 -9.22 11.63 11.62
C ASP A 109 -10.11 11.77 10.38
N VAL A 110 -9.68 12.57 9.40
CA VAL A 110 -10.40 12.75 8.14
C VAL A 110 -10.44 11.46 7.33
N LEU A 111 -9.33 10.72 7.25
CA LEU A 111 -9.30 9.40 6.64
C LEU A 111 -10.30 8.46 7.31
N TRP A 112 -10.33 8.40 8.65
CA TRP A 112 -11.23 7.50 9.36
C TRP A 112 -12.71 7.89 9.20
N GLN A 113 -13.03 9.18 9.14
CA GLN A 113 -14.38 9.64 8.78
C GLN A 113 -14.79 9.18 7.37
N LEU A 114 -13.87 9.21 6.40
CA LEU A 114 -14.12 8.70 5.04
C LEU A 114 -14.30 7.17 5.04
N VAL A 115 -13.48 6.44 5.80
CA VAL A 115 -13.60 4.99 5.96
C VAL A 115 -14.93 4.61 6.58
N GLU A 116 -15.33 5.27 7.68
CA GLU A 116 -16.62 5.03 8.36
C GLU A 116 -17.80 5.33 7.45
N ARG A 117 -17.74 6.45 6.71
CA ARG A 117 -18.77 6.80 5.72
C ARG A 117 -18.86 5.74 4.63
N GLY A 118 -17.74 5.35 4.02
CA GLY A 118 -17.74 4.33 2.96
C GLY A 118 -18.16 2.95 3.45
N THR A 119 -17.89 2.64 4.72
CA THR A 119 -18.36 1.41 5.38
C THR A 119 -19.88 1.43 5.54
N ARG A 120 -20.46 2.55 6.01
CA ARG A 120 -21.92 2.72 6.10
C ARG A 120 -22.60 2.69 4.74
N GLU A 121 -21.96 3.22 3.71
CA GLU A 121 -22.44 3.17 2.32
C GLU A 121 -22.22 1.79 1.66
N GLY A 122 -21.53 0.85 2.32
CA GLY A 122 -21.39 -0.54 1.89
C GLY A 122 -20.25 -0.83 0.91
N TRP A 123 -19.45 0.17 0.52
CA TRP A 123 -18.40 0.00 -0.49
C TRP A 123 -16.97 0.01 0.07
N ILE A 124 -16.77 0.23 1.38
CA ILE A 124 -15.49 0.01 2.07
C ILE A 124 -15.64 -1.11 3.08
N ARG A 125 -14.62 -1.96 3.20
CA ARG A 125 -14.45 -2.85 4.35
C ARG A 125 -13.02 -2.77 4.87
N TYR A 126 -12.85 -2.40 6.13
CA TYR A 126 -11.55 -2.41 6.80
C TYR A 126 -11.36 -3.72 7.56
N LEU A 127 -10.34 -4.49 7.18
CA LEU A 127 -10.04 -5.80 7.78
C LEU A 127 -8.96 -5.72 8.87
N GLY A 128 -8.31 -4.56 9.03
CA GLY A 128 -7.09 -4.47 9.83
C GLY A 128 -5.96 -5.32 9.24
N TYR A 129 -5.05 -5.76 10.10
CA TYR A 129 -3.95 -6.64 9.69
C TYR A 129 -4.46 -8.04 9.33
N VAL A 130 -4.07 -8.52 8.15
CA VAL A 130 -4.32 -9.89 7.68
C VAL A 130 -2.98 -10.65 7.70
N PRO A 131 -2.87 -11.75 8.48
CA PRO A 131 -1.65 -12.54 8.58
C PRO A 131 -1.38 -13.40 7.35
#